data_AF-A0A7S3PB83-F1
#
_entry.id   AF-A0A7S3PB83-F1
#
_cell.length_a   1.000
_cell.length_b   1.000
_cell.length_c   1.000
_cell.angle_alpha   90.00
_cell.angle_beta   90.00
_cell.angle_gamma   90.00
#
_symmetry.space_group_name_H-M   'P 1'
#
loop_
_entity.id
_entity.type
_entity.pdbx_description
1 polymer ?
#
loop_
_entity_poly.entity_id
_entity_poly.type
_entity_poly.pdbx_seq_one_letter_code
_entity_poly.pdbx_strand_id
1 'polypeptide(L)'
;MQSFRIGVEREIATGGLAMRKDKEVLKDLGLRKLFLDLLCAYNPVWLRLGLETVLGETLDSVNLRFLRRVAFERVLDDPLISHKFKETKKGLFENPDYIQELGKHTLSKFLMIVMFLDTAKQASLIDHPSCLFQISKKENRLEIKSSQRMLIHFAKEFLSGEGNILKHLGHSCNSYKVVHSQSALDEYDFYVKNISVDLRNGIRLTRVIEILTNNKKRTLSSKLRLPAESRLQKLHNVAVALEEISKHGVQLQFVEGKNVTKALSNRDIVDGVRGRTLTLLWKIIVHWKLNSILSMEDINSEIESVVSLHGKTAESILVASKEAQRHEKAVREIEKEENHLFAQLSTSENSDCEAVEEKIMEWCQVVAAHHGLEVYNYTTCFASGKILCALIGHYHPRLLRTCSTADTNTGIIVSDCANNFAQRKHTLESERHNFDLINDCVQALGCIPLMLPRYDSENIPEHKLMVLFVAYLCSRLLVARDEIKSTFIIQRCWRKFNIKRKRKAVLVLQRFVKPLIPIWRSRTIAAT
;
A
#
# COMPACT_ATOMS: atom_id res chain seq x y z
N MET A 1 -32.17 10.32 13.93
CA MET A 1 -32.88 9.10 13.46
C MET A 1 -34.30 9.01 14.01
N GLN A 2 -34.51 9.12 15.33
CA GLN A 2 -35.85 9.07 15.95
C GLN A 2 -36.85 10.12 15.40
N SER A 3 -36.44 11.37 15.25
CA SER A 3 -37.29 12.43 14.68
C SER A 3 -37.76 12.13 13.25
N PHE A 4 -36.87 11.61 12.41
CA PHE A 4 -37.19 11.21 11.04
C PHE A 4 -38.15 10.01 11.00
N ARG A 5 -37.90 9.00 11.85
CA ARG A 5 -38.78 7.83 11.98
C ARG A 5 -40.22 8.26 12.31
N ILE A 6 -40.39 9.16 13.28
CA ILE A 6 -41.70 9.70 13.65
C ILE A 6 -42.35 10.44 12.47
N GLY A 7 -41.58 11.21 11.70
CA GLY A 7 -42.07 11.90 10.50
C GLY A 7 -42.58 10.94 9.43
N VAL A 8 -41.81 9.90 9.11
CA VAL A 8 -42.19 8.88 8.12
C VAL A 8 -43.41 8.09 8.59
N GLU A 9 -43.42 7.63 9.85
CA GLU A 9 -44.56 6.88 10.40
C GLU A 9 -45.83 7.74 10.39
N ARG A 10 -45.72 9.06 10.64
CA ARG A 10 -46.85 9.99 10.54
C ARG A 10 -47.37 10.10 9.11
N GLU A 11 -46.52 10.33 8.12
CA GLU A 11 -46.95 10.46 6.71
C GLU A 11 -47.56 9.16 6.16
N ILE A 12 -47.05 8.01 6.60
CA ILE A 12 -47.63 6.72 6.24
C ILE A 12 -49.00 6.53 6.92
N ALA A 13 -49.15 6.98 8.17
CA ALA A 13 -50.41 6.89 8.92
C ALA A 13 -51.49 7.83 8.38
N THR A 14 -51.14 9.05 7.95
CA THR A 14 -52.06 10.02 7.33
C THR A 14 -52.39 9.67 5.87
N GLY A 15 -51.70 8.68 5.29
CA GLY A 15 -51.86 8.28 3.89
C GLY A 15 -51.16 9.21 2.90
N GLY A 16 -50.34 10.15 3.37
CA GLY A 16 -49.48 10.98 2.52
C GLY A 16 -48.47 10.13 1.76
N LEU A 17 -47.92 9.08 2.37
CA LEU A 17 -47.09 8.07 1.72
C LEU A 17 -47.78 6.71 1.73
N ALA A 18 -48.11 6.19 0.54
CA ALA A 18 -48.80 4.91 0.39
C ALA A 18 -48.24 4.04 -0.74
N MET A 19 -48.27 2.73 -0.50
CA MET A 19 -47.97 1.72 -1.52
C MET A 19 -49.09 1.64 -2.55
N ARG A 20 -48.73 1.35 -3.80
CA ARG A 20 -49.68 1.16 -4.92
C ARG A 20 -50.69 0.06 -4.64
N LYS A 21 -51.95 0.35 -4.91
CA LYS A 21 -53.06 -0.61 -4.78
C LYS A 21 -53.20 -1.51 -6.02
N ASP A 22 -52.80 -1.01 -7.18
CA ASP A 22 -52.83 -1.70 -8.48
C ASP A 22 -51.71 -2.77 -8.61
N LYS A 23 -50.68 -2.68 -7.77
CA LYS A 23 -49.50 -3.55 -7.80
C LYS A 23 -49.26 -4.19 -6.42
N GLU A 24 -49.94 -5.29 -6.15
CA GLU A 24 -49.80 -6.00 -4.88
C GLU A 24 -48.47 -6.77 -4.79
N VAL A 25 -47.53 -6.24 -4.00
CA VAL A 25 -46.21 -6.86 -3.73
C VAL A 25 -46.34 -8.27 -3.13
N LEU A 26 -47.45 -8.60 -2.46
CA LEU A 26 -47.69 -9.93 -1.92
C LEU A 26 -47.98 -10.98 -3.01
N LYS A 27 -48.63 -10.60 -4.11
CA LYS A 27 -49.01 -11.56 -5.18
C LYS A 27 -47.97 -11.56 -6.32
N ASP A 28 -47.32 -10.44 -6.55
CA ASP A 28 -46.35 -10.28 -7.63
C ASP A 28 -44.94 -10.73 -7.21
N LEU A 29 -44.54 -11.92 -7.66
CA LEU A 29 -43.19 -12.47 -7.46
C LEU A 29 -42.09 -11.60 -8.07
N GLY A 30 -42.38 -10.89 -9.17
CA GLY A 30 -41.47 -9.97 -9.83
C GLY A 30 -41.18 -8.73 -8.97
N LEU A 31 -42.22 -8.13 -8.39
CA LEU A 31 -42.07 -6.99 -7.48
C LEU A 31 -41.34 -7.36 -6.19
N ARG A 32 -41.60 -8.55 -5.63
CA ARG A 32 -40.83 -9.07 -4.47
C ARG A 32 -39.35 -9.22 -4.82
N LYS A 33 -39.07 -9.82 -5.97
CA LYS A 33 -37.70 -9.98 -6.45
C LYS A 33 -37.03 -8.63 -6.65
N LEU A 34 -37.70 -7.68 -7.28
CA LEU A 34 -37.22 -6.33 -7.52
C LEU A 34 -36.91 -5.60 -6.20
N PHE A 35 -37.81 -5.66 -5.21
CA PHE A 35 -37.59 -5.05 -3.90
C PHE A 35 -36.34 -5.61 -3.20
N LEU A 36 -36.18 -6.94 -3.22
CA LEU A 36 -35.00 -7.58 -2.66
C LEU A 36 -33.73 -7.23 -3.43
N ASP A 37 -33.81 -7.14 -4.76
CA ASP A 37 -32.69 -6.74 -5.62
C ASP A 37 -32.30 -5.27 -5.37
N LEU A 38 -33.26 -4.39 -5.06
CA LEU A 38 -33.02 -3.01 -4.63
C LEU A 38 -32.21 -2.96 -3.32
N LEU A 39 -32.60 -3.73 -2.29
CA LEU A 39 -31.83 -3.80 -1.05
C LEU A 39 -30.46 -4.45 -1.26
N CYS A 40 -30.39 -5.49 -2.10
CA CYS A 40 -29.14 -6.14 -2.45
C CYS A 40 -28.21 -5.28 -3.32
N ALA A 41 -28.65 -4.11 -3.81
CA ALA A 41 -27.77 -3.15 -4.47
C ALA A 41 -26.76 -2.51 -3.50
N TYR A 42 -27.07 -2.51 -2.19
CA TYR A 42 -26.13 -2.12 -1.16
C TYR A 42 -25.00 -3.15 -0.98
N ASN A 43 -23.83 -2.65 -0.59
CA ASN A 43 -22.73 -3.50 -0.14
C ASN A 43 -23.19 -4.34 1.07
N PRO A 44 -22.92 -5.66 1.12
CA PRO A 44 -23.41 -6.53 2.18
C PRO A 44 -23.06 -6.08 3.60
N VAL A 45 -21.88 -5.47 3.82
CA VAL A 45 -21.47 -4.97 5.14
C VAL A 45 -22.39 -3.82 5.59
N TRP A 46 -22.66 -2.89 4.67
CA TRP A 46 -23.56 -1.77 4.91
C TRP A 46 -25.00 -2.24 5.07
N LEU A 47 -25.48 -3.13 4.20
CA LEU A 47 -26.84 -3.67 4.27
C LEU A 47 -27.10 -4.38 5.61
N ARG A 48 -26.14 -5.18 6.08
CA ARG A 48 -26.21 -5.83 7.40
C ARG A 48 -26.42 -4.79 8.50
N LEU A 49 -25.58 -3.76 8.54
CA LEU A 49 -25.66 -2.69 9.55
C LEU A 49 -27.01 -1.97 9.49
N GLY A 50 -27.54 -1.71 8.28
CA GLY A 50 -28.86 -1.11 8.08
C GLY A 50 -29.99 -1.99 8.61
N LEU A 51 -29.95 -3.29 8.33
CA LEU A 51 -30.93 -4.24 8.83
C LEU A 51 -30.85 -4.38 10.35
N GLU A 52 -29.66 -4.55 10.93
CA GLU A 52 -29.47 -4.66 12.38
C GLU A 52 -30.03 -3.43 13.11
N THR A 53 -29.78 -2.24 12.57
CA THR A 53 -30.24 -0.99 13.19
C THR A 53 -31.76 -0.80 13.11
N VAL A 54 -32.38 -1.17 11.99
CA VAL A 54 -33.81 -0.95 11.76
C VAL A 54 -34.68 -2.06 12.35
N LEU A 55 -34.15 -3.27 12.45
CA LEU A 55 -34.81 -4.41 13.08
C LEU A 55 -34.56 -4.45 14.60
N GLY A 56 -33.42 -3.92 15.07
CA GLY A 56 -33.03 -4.00 16.48
C GLY A 56 -32.48 -5.37 16.89
N GLU A 57 -32.04 -6.18 15.91
CA GLU A 57 -31.51 -7.53 16.11
C GLU A 57 -30.08 -7.60 15.55
N THR A 58 -29.22 -8.43 16.15
CA THR A 58 -27.88 -8.71 15.60
C THR A 58 -27.94 -9.83 14.55
N LEU A 59 -27.24 -9.69 13.44
CA LEU A 59 -27.25 -10.67 12.34
C LEU A 59 -25.94 -11.46 12.29
N ASP A 60 -26.01 -12.78 12.15
CA ASP A 60 -24.83 -13.64 12.25
C ASP A 60 -23.90 -13.61 11.01
N SER A 61 -24.42 -13.20 9.85
CA SER A 61 -23.69 -13.32 8.58
C SER A 61 -23.80 -12.07 7.71
N VAL A 62 -22.71 -11.77 7.00
CA VAL A 62 -22.61 -10.73 5.97
C VAL A 62 -22.94 -11.29 4.57
N ASN A 63 -23.24 -12.58 4.44
CA ASN A 63 -23.53 -13.19 3.15
C ASN A 63 -24.80 -12.61 2.53
N LEU A 64 -24.71 -12.11 1.30
CA LEU A 64 -25.82 -11.47 0.60
C LEU A 64 -27.06 -12.38 0.48
N ARG A 65 -26.88 -13.70 0.33
CA ARG A 65 -28.01 -14.65 0.31
C ARG A 65 -28.75 -14.71 1.64
N PHE A 66 -28.00 -14.65 2.74
CA PHE A 66 -28.56 -14.61 4.09
C PHE A 66 -29.31 -13.29 4.33
N LEU A 67 -28.67 -12.14 4.03
CA LEU A 67 -29.28 -10.83 4.17
C LEU A 67 -30.54 -10.67 3.32
N ARG A 68 -30.54 -11.24 2.10
CA ARG A 68 -31.73 -11.30 1.23
C ARG A 68 -32.88 -12.06 1.89
N ARG A 69 -32.61 -13.21 2.51
CA ARG A 69 -33.63 -13.98 3.24
C ARG A 69 -34.17 -13.21 4.44
N VAL A 70 -33.30 -12.60 5.24
CA VAL A 70 -33.70 -11.76 6.38
C VAL A 70 -34.58 -10.59 5.92
N ALA A 71 -34.20 -9.90 4.85
CA ALA A 71 -35.01 -8.82 4.28
C ALA A 71 -36.38 -9.31 3.80
N PHE A 72 -36.47 -10.51 3.23
CA PHE A 72 -37.75 -11.11 2.87
C PHE A 72 -38.63 -11.37 4.11
N GLU A 73 -38.07 -12.02 5.14
CA GLU A 73 -38.83 -12.47 6.32
C GLU A 73 -39.21 -11.33 7.30
N ARG A 74 -38.45 -10.23 7.31
CA ARG A 74 -38.58 -9.18 8.34
C ARG A 74 -38.88 -7.77 7.81
N VAL A 75 -38.63 -7.52 6.51
CA VAL A 75 -38.90 -6.22 5.87
C VAL A 75 -40.12 -6.31 4.96
N LEU A 76 -40.16 -7.29 4.05
CA LEU A 76 -41.32 -7.55 3.19
C LEU A 76 -42.45 -8.27 3.91
N ASP A 77 -42.10 -9.09 4.89
CA ASP A 77 -43.03 -9.78 5.79
C ASP A 77 -42.75 -9.33 7.23
N ASP A 78 -43.69 -9.63 8.12
CA ASP A 78 -43.51 -9.51 9.57
C ASP A 78 -44.26 -10.65 10.26
N PRO A 79 -43.57 -11.54 11.02
CA PRO A 79 -44.21 -12.61 11.76
C PRO A 79 -45.33 -12.14 12.69
N LEU A 80 -45.24 -10.93 13.27
CA LEU A 80 -46.24 -10.40 14.19
C LEU A 80 -47.53 -9.99 13.48
N ILE A 81 -47.41 -9.22 12.39
CA ILE A 81 -48.56 -8.86 11.55
C ILE A 81 -49.18 -10.13 10.97
N SER A 82 -48.34 -11.06 10.48
CA SER A 82 -48.81 -12.33 9.92
C SER A 82 -49.56 -13.19 10.96
N HIS A 83 -49.12 -13.23 12.22
CA HIS A 83 -49.85 -13.95 13.28
C HIS A 83 -51.19 -13.28 13.61
N LYS A 84 -51.22 -11.94 13.74
CA LYS A 84 -52.42 -11.16 14.06
C LYS A 84 -53.58 -11.42 13.09
N PHE A 85 -53.26 -11.56 11.80
CA PHE A 85 -54.29 -11.73 10.76
C PHE A 85 -54.55 -13.19 10.39
N LYS A 86 -53.67 -14.15 10.75
CA LYS A 86 -53.93 -15.60 10.59
C LYS A 86 -55.15 -16.08 11.38
N GLU A 87 -55.39 -15.47 12.53
CA GLU A 87 -56.53 -15.80 13.40
C GLU A 87 -57.86 -15.19 12.92
N THR A 88 -57.83 -14.36 11.87
CA THR A 88 -59.02 -13.69 11.33
C THR A 88 -59.77 -14.61 10.35
N LYS A 89 -61.12 -14.57 10.38
CA LYS A 89 -61.99 -15.41 9.53
C LYS A 89 -61.74 -15.33 8.01
N LYS A 90 -61.13 -14.24 7.52
CA LYS A 90 -60.83 -14.01 6.09
C LYS A 90 -59.48 -14.59 5.63
N GLY A 91 -58.72 -15.21 6.54
CA GLY A 91 -57.38 -15.72 6.24
C GLY A 91 -56.36 -14.59 5.95
N LEU A 92 -55.14 -14.98 5.56
CA LEU A 92 -54.00 -14.07 5.45
C LEU A 92 -53.96 -13.30 4.12
N PHE A 93 -54.15 -14.01 2.99
CA PHE A 93 -53.82 -13.48 1.66
C PHE A 93 -54.97 -12.74 0.96
N GLU A 94 -56.19 -12.84 1.47
CA GLU A 94 -57.39 -12.21 0.91
C GLU A 94 -57.89 -11.02 1.74
N ASN A 95 -57.22 -10.72 2.86
CA ASN A 95 -57.62 -9.64 3.74
C ASN A 95 -56.98 -8.30 3.30
N PRO A 96 -57.76 -7.31 2.83
CA PRO A 96 -57.23 -6.02 2.40
C PRO A 96 -56.55 -5.25 3.54
N ASP A 97 -57.00 -5.44 4.79
CA ASP A 97 -56.42 -4.78 5.96
C ASP A 97 -55.01 -5.30 6.25
N TYR A 98 -54.77 -6.59 6.03
CA TYR A 98 -53.43 -7.19 6.14
C TYR A 98 -52.48 -6.62 5.08
N ILE A 99 -52.93 -6.54 3.82
CA ILE A 99 -52.13 -6.00 2.71
C ILE A 99 -51.76 -4.54 3.00
N GLN A 100 -52.70 -3.75 3.52
CA GLN A 100 -52.46 -2.35 3.86
C GLN A 100 -51.47 -2.21 5.02
N GLU A 101 -51.66 -2.93 6.13
CA GLU A 101 -50.76 -2.87 7.28
C GLU A 101 -49.34 -3.35 6.93
N LEU A 102 -49.22 -4.43 6.15
CA LEU A 102 -47.93 -4.93 5.69
C LEU A 102 -47.24 -3.96 4.72
N GLY A 103 -48.03 -3.31 3.86
CA GLY A 103 -47.53 -2.25 2.98
C GLY A 103 -46.95 -1.07 3.75
N LYS A 104 -47.62 -0.62 4.83
CA LYS A 104 -47.11 0.41 5.73
C LYS A 104 -45.81 0.00 6.42
N HIS A 105 -45.75 -1.24 6.93
CA HIS A 105 -44.54 -1.80 7.55
C HIS A 105 -43.36 -1.83 6.58
N THR A 106 -43.57 -2.44 5.41
CA THR A 106 -42.54 -2.56 4.36
C THR A 106 -42.00 -1.18 3.96
N LEU A 107 -42.90 -0.23 3.73
CA LEU A 107 -42.56 1.13 3.33
C LEU A 107 -41.74 1.84 4.41
N SER A 108 -42.20 1.79 5.66
CA SER A 108 -41.51 2.40 6.80
C SER A 108 -40.09 1.82 6.95
N LYS A 109 -39.97 0.48 6.96
CA LYS A 109 -38.69 -0.22 7.10
C LYS A 109 -37.72 0.10 5.97
N PHE A 110 -38.18 0.08 4.72
CA PHE A 110 -37.34 0.41 3.57
C PHE A 110 -36.79 1.84 3.66
N LEU A 111 -37.65 2.83 3.92
CA LEU A 111 -37.23 4.22 4.03
C LEU A 111 -36.24 4.40 5.19
N MET A 112 -36.48 3.78 6.35
CA MET A 112 -35.54 3.83 7.48
C MET A 112 -34.17 3.24 7.13
N ILE A 113 -34.11 2.12 6.39
CA ILE A 113 -32.84 1.51 5.96
C ILE A 113 -32.05 2.47 5.06
N VAL A 114 -32.68 2.98 3.98
CA VAL A 114 -32.01 3.89 3.02
C VAL A 114 -31.43 5.11 3.71
N MET A 115 -32.22 5.70 4.62
CA MET A 115 -31.90 6.91 5.37
C MET A 115 -30.77 6.72 6.37
N PHE A 116 -30.83 5.63 7.13
CA PHE A 116 -29.79 5.28 8.06
C PHE A 116 -28.48 5.07 7.31
N LEU A 117 -28.51 4.32 6.20
CA LEU A 117 -27.32 4.01 5.41
C LEU A 117 -26.67 5.24 4.78
N ASP A 118 -27.48 6.15 4.23
CA ASP A 118 -27.00 7.41 3.67
C ASP A 118 -26.32 8.28 4.74
N THR A 119 -26.94 8.37 5.93
CA THR A 119 -26.41 9.14 7.06
C THR A 119 -25.15 8.49 7.64
N ALA A 120 -25.15 7.17 7.83
CA ALA A 120 -24.04 6.41 8.37
C ALA A 120 -22.81 6.48 7.46
N LYS A 121 -23.02 6.50 6.14
CA LYS A 121 -21.93 6.67 5.18
C LYS A 121 -21.31 8.06 5.24
N GLN A 122 -22.12 9.12 5.41
CA GLN A 122 -21.63 10.48 5.59
C GLN A 122 -20.85 10.65 6.91
N ALA A 123 -21.31 10.00 7.97
CA ALA A 123 -20.63 9.98 9.27
C ALA A 123 -19.37 9.09 9.29
N SER A 124 -19.03 8.41 8.19
CA SER A 124 -17.90 7.47 8.09
C SER A 124 -17.88 6.43 9.23
N LEU A 125 -19.04 5.84 9.53
CA LEU A 125 -19.20 4.93 10.67
C LEU A 125 -18.36 3.64 10.56
N ILE A 126 -17.92 3.29 9.35
CA ILE A 126 -16.98 2.19 9.10
C ILE A 126 -15.63 2.80 8.71
N ASP A 127 -14.59 2.49 9.49
CA ASP A 127 -13.23 3.03 9.33
C ASP A 127 -12.59 2.65 7.98
N HIS A 128 -12.95 1.49 7.42
CA HIS A 128 -12.46 1.08 6.11
C HIS A 128 -13.24 1.77 4.98
N PRO A 129 -12.56 2.35 3.96
CA PRO A 129 -13.20 2.95 2.79
C PRO A 129 -13.90 1.88 1.94
N SER A 130 -15.14 1.54 2.29
CA SER A 130 -16.00 0.65 1.54
C SER A 130 -17.10 1.44 0.85
N CYS A 131 -17.36 1.14 -0.42
CA CYS A 131 -18.49 1.70 -1.16
C CYS A 131 -19.83 1.34 -0.49
N LEU A 132 -20.79 2.28 -0.48
CA LEU A 132 -22.12 2.03 0.09
C LEU A 132 -22.92 1.10 -0.81
N PHE A 133 -22.85 1.31 -2.13
CA PHE A 133 -23.44 0.46 -3.14
C PHE A 133 -22.41 -0.54 -3.66
N GLN A 134 -22.88 -1.67 -4.15
CA GLN A 134 -22.00 -2.66 -4.78
C GLN A 134 -21.30 -2.08 -6.01
N ILE A 135 -20.07 -2.53 -6.22
CA ILE A 135 -19.28 -2.21 -7.42
C ILE A 135 -20.05 -2.71 -8.65
N SER A 136 -20.12 -1.89 -9.71
CA SER A 136 -20.81 -2.28 -10.94
C SER A 136 -20.19 -3.54 -11.53
N LYS A 137 -21.00 -4.60 -11.63
CA LYS A 137 -20.67 -5.81 -12.38
C LYS A 137 -21.64 -5.92 -13.55
N LYS A 138 -21.18 -6.47 -14.69
CA LYS A 138 -22.03 -6.66 -15.90
C LYS A 138 -23.31 -7.45 -15.62
N GLU A 139 -23.33 -8.25 -14.55
CA GLU A 139 -24.47 -9.07 -14.15
C GLU A 139 -25.50 -8.32 -13.27
N ASN A 140 -25.15 -7.16 -12.72
CA ASN A 140 -26.06 -6.37 -11.88
C ASN A 140 -27.06 -5.62 -12.77
N ARG A 141 -28.30 -6.11 -12.78
CA ARG A 141 -29.40 -5.51 -13.56
C ARG A 141 -29.82 -4.10 -13.08
N LEU A 142 -29.49 -3.73 -11.84
CA LEU A 142 -29.87 -2.46 -11.22
C LEU A 142 -28.62 -1.63 -10.91
N GLU A 143 -28.35 -0.62 -11.74
CA GLU A 143 -27.21 0.29 -11.57
C GLU A 143 -27.54 1.46 -10.63
N ILE A 144 -27.81 1.14 -9.36
CA ILE A 144 -28.13 2.15 -8.34
C ILE A 144 -26.85 2.58 -7.64
N LYS A 145 -26.51 3.86 -7.78
CA LYS A 145 -25.24 4.46 -7.31
C LYS A 145 -25.43 5.68 -6.42
N SER A 146 -26.67 6.04 -6.12
CA SER A 146 -26.97 7.11 -5.18
C SER A 146 -28.23 6.77 -4.41
N SER A 147 -28.29 7.21 -3.16
CA SER A 147 -29.48 7.08 -2.32
C SER A 147 -30.67 7.82 -2.94
N GLN A 148 -30.41 8.88 -3.72
CA GLN A 148 -31.44 9.58 -4.49
C GLN A 148 -32.05 8.69 -5.57
N ARG A 149 -31.20 8.02 -6.38
CA ARG A 149 -31.68 7.07 -7.40
C ARG A 149 -32.40 5.88 -6.79
N MET A 150 -31.94 5.40 -5.63
CA MET A 150 -32.60 4.35 -4.85
C MET A 150 -34.05 4.73 -4.53
N LEU A 151 -34.26 5.91 -3.95
CA LEU A 151 -35.59 6.43 -3.58
C LEU A 151 -36.47 6.70 -4.80
N ILE A 152 -35.93 7.30 -5.86
CA ILE A 152 -36.67 7.58 -7.10
C ILE A 152 -37.14 6.28 -7.75
N HIS A 153 -36.26 5.27 -7.85
CA HIS A 153 -36.61 3.98 -8.42
C HIS A 153 -37.66 3.27 -7.57
N PHE A 154 -37.53 3.32 -6.24
CA PHE A 154 -38.51 2.76 -5.34
C PHE A 154 -39.87 3.46 -5.48
N ALA A 155 -39.90 4.80 -5.49
CA ALA A 155 -41.11 5.58 -5.64
C ALA A 155 -41.84 5.28 -6.96
N LYS A 156 -41.11 5.18 -8.06
CA LYS A 156 -41.66 4.88 -9.39
C LYS A 156 -42.38 3.52 -9.43
N GLU A 157 -41.82 2.50 -8.79
CA GLU A 157 -42.34 1.13 -8.89
C GLU A 157 -43.36 0.79 -7.80
N PHE A 158 -43.23 1.36 -6.60
CA PHE A 158 -43.98 0.93 -5.41
C PHE A 158 -44.93 1.99 -4.82
N LEU A 159 -44.72 3.29 -5.03
CA LEU A 159 -45.54 4.35 -4.42
C LEU A 159 -46.67 4.85 -5.33
N SER A 160 -47.80 5.20 -4.72
CA SER A 160 -48.96 5.80 -5.42
C SER A 160 -48.95 7.32 -5.32
N GLY A 161 -49.17 8.03 -6.43
CA GLY A 161 -49.40 9.49 -6.42
C GLY A 161 -48.18 10.34 -6.10
N GLU A 162 -47.00 9.74 -5.92
CA GLU A 162 -45.77 10.47 -5.58
C GLU A 162 -45.09 11.06 -6.82
N GLY A 163 -44.97 12.38 -6.85
CA GLY A 163 -44.21 13.11 -7.85
C GLY A 163 -42.72 13.11 -7.49
N ASN A 164 -42.29 14.08 -6.68
CA ASN A 164 -40.90 14.20 -6.25
C ASN A 164 -40.75 13.75 -4.78
N ILE A 165 -40.47 12.45 -4.61
CA ILE A 165 -40.28 11.83 -3.29
C ILE A 165 -39.18 12.51 -2.46
N LEU A 166 -38.14 13.06 -3.09
CA LEU A 166 -37.05 13.75 -2.39
C LEU A 166 -37.52 15.07 -1.75
N LYS A 167 -38.36 15.83 -2.47
CA LYS A 167 -38.96 17.05 -1.94
C LYS A 167 -39.99 16.74 -0.86
N HIS A 168 -40.80 15.71 -1.07
CA HIS A 168 -41.79 15.28 -0.08
C HIS A 168 -41.09 14.92 1.23
N LEU A 169 -40.14 13.97 1.22
CA LEU A 169 -39.37 13.59 2.41
C LEU A 169 -38.60 14.76 3.02
N GLY A 170 -38.07 15.67 2.21
CA GLY A 170 -37.40 16.87 2.69
C GLY A 170 -38.34 17.80 3.47
N HIS A 171 -39.56 18.02 3.01
CA HIS A 171 -40.53 18.90 3.67
C HIS A 171 -41.22 18.23 4.86
N SER A 172 -41.64 16.97 4.72
CA SER A 172 -42.43 16.28 5.75
C SER A 172 -41.58 15.66 6.85
N CYS A 173 -40.36 15.23 6.53
CA CYS A 173 -39.51 14.45 7.45
C CYS A 173 -38.24 15.22 7.87
N ASN A 174 -38.45 16.40 8.49
CA ASN A 174 -37.42 17.16 9.22
C ASN A 174 -36.24 17.68 8.37
N SER A 175 -36.49 18.18 7.15
CA SER A 175 -35.46 18.79 6.29
C SER A 175 -34.30 17.87 5.92
N TYR A 176 -34.50 16.54 5.96
CA TYR A 176 -33.46 15.61 5.58
C TYR A 176 -33.10 15.75 4.09
N LYS A 177 -31.80 15.88 3.81
CA LYS A 177 -31.26 15.93 2.46
C LYS A 177 -30.55 14.62 2.17
N VAL A 178 -30.99 13.94 1.13
CA VAL A 178 -30.32 12.74 0.60
C VAL A 178 -29.06 13.20 -0.14
N VAL A 179 -27.87 12.90 0.39
CA VAL A 179 -26.61 13.46 -0.14
C VAL A 179 -25.74 12.40 -0.83
N HIS A 180 -25.78 11.14 -0.39
CA HIS A 180 -24.77 10.18 -0.83
C HIS A 180 -24.93 9.81 -2.32
N SER A 181 -23.83 9.99 -3.05
CA SER A 181 -23.64 9.53 -4.42
C SER A 181 -22.24 8.92 -4.56
N GLN A 182 -22.20 7.71 -5.09
CA GLN A 182 -20.97 6.98 -5.34
C GLN A 182 -20.42 7.34 -6.72
N SER A 183 -19.14 7.71 -6.79
CA SER A 183 -18.47 8.03 -8.04
C SER A 183 -17.74 6.81 -8.62
N ALA A 184 -17.45 6.86 -9.92
CA ALA A 184 -16.65 5.82 -10.57
C ALA A 184 -15.21 5.70 -10.01
N LEU A 185 -14.68 6.74 -9.35
CA LEU A 185 -13.40 6.68 -8.64
C LEU A 185 -13.47 5.85 -7.36
N ASP A 186 -14.59 5.94 -6.64
CA ASP A 186 -14.75 5.25 -5.35
C ASP A 186 -14.79 3.73 -5.54
N GLU A 187 -15.28 3.29 -6.70
CA GLU A 187 -15.34 1.88 -7.11
C GLU A 187 -14.03 1.37 -7.72
N TYR A 188 -13.08 2.26 -8.03
CA TYR A 188 -11.91 1.90 -8.80
C TYR A 188 -10.88 1.14 -7.94
N ASP A 189 -10.45 -0.03 -8.43
CA ASP A 189 -9.37 -0.80 -7.81
C ASP A 189 -8.00 -0.24 -8.20
N PHE A 190 -7.37 0.45 -7.26
CA PHE A 190 -6.04 1.03 -7.44
C PHE A 190 -4.90 0.01 -7.41
N TYR A 191 -5.17 -1.26 -7.07
CA TYR A 191 -4.14 -2.31 -7.08
C TYR A 191 -3.62 -2.55 -8.51
N VAL A 192 -2.30 -2.71 -8.64
CA VAL A 192 -1.62 -2.98 -9.92
C VAL A 192 -1.29 -4.46 -9.97
N LYS A 193 -1.88 -5.19 -10.92
CA LYS A 193 -1.61 -6.61 -11.17
C LYS A 193 -0.64 -6.78 -12.34
N ASN A 194 -0.82 -6.00 -13.39
CA ASN A 194 0.00 -6.03 -14.59
C ASN A 194 0.32 -4.62 -15.07
N ILE A 195 1.54 -4.17 -14.79
CA ILE A 195 2.07 -2.83 -15.12
C ILE A 195 1.84 -2.48 -16.60
N SER A 196 1.93 -3.46 -17.51
CA SER A 196 1.82 -3.24 -18.96
C SER A 196 0.42 -2.85 -19.44
N VAL A 197 -0.62 -3.08 -18.63
CA VAL A 197 -2.04 -2.80 -18.97
C VAL A 197 -2.64 -1.80 -17.99
N ASP A 198 -2.30 -1.93 -16.71
CA ASP A 198 -2.97 -1.25 -15.61
C ASP A 198 -2.73 0.26 -15.54
N LEU A 199 -1.65 0.75 -16.14
CA LEU A 199 -1.30 2.17 -16.19
C LEU A 199 -1.91 2.91 -17.40
N ARG A 200 -2.40 2.17 -18.41
CA ARG A 200 -2.85 2.73 -19.69
C ARG A 200 -4.04 3.68 -19.58
N ASN A 201 -4.83 3.60 -18.51
CA ASN A 201 -6.01 4.44 -18.32
C ASN A 201 -5.71 5.76 -17.58
N GLY A 202 -4.46 5.97 -17.15
CA GLY A 202 -4.00 7.18 -16.46
C GLY A 202 -4.45 7.31 -14.99
N ILE A 203 -5.50 6.60 -14.56
CA ILE A 203 -6.08 6.76 -13.21
C ILE A 203 -5.09 6.38 -12.11
N ARG A 204 -4.46 5.20 -12.24
CA ARG A 204 -3.46 4.72 -11.27
C ARG A 204 -2.21 5.59 -11.28
N LEU A 205 -1.78 6.05 -12.46
CA LEU A 205 -0.63 6.95 -12.59
C LEU A 205 -0.89 8.30 -11.90
N THR A 206 -2.06 8.90 -12.14
CA THR A 206 -2.49 10.11 -11.42
C THR A 206 -2.49 9.91 -9.91
N ARG A 207 -2.98 8.75 -9.44
CA ARG A 207 -3.00 8.44 -8.00
C ARG A 207 -1.59 8.34 -7.41
N VAL A 208 -0.65 7.72 -8.12
CA VAL A 208 0.76 7.65 -7.71
C VAL A 208 1.33 9.06 -7.56
N ILE A 209 1.09 9.94 -8.53
CA ILE A 209 1.58 11.33 -8.49
C ILE A 209 1.00 12.09 -7.30
N GLU A 210 -0.30 11.95 -7.03
CA GLU A 210 -0.92 12.56 -5.83
C GLU A 210 -0.27 12.10 -4.53
N ILE A 211 0.12 10.83 -4.43
CA ILE A 211 0.79 10.28 -3.25
C ILE A 211 2.21 10.85 -3.15
N LEU A 212 2.97 10.87 -4.25
CA LEU A 212 4.34 11.38 -4.28
C LEU A 212 4.42 12.90 -4.00
N THR A 213 3.39 13.65 -4.38
CA THR A 213 3.27 15.11 -4.13
C THR A 213 2.58 15.44 -2.80
N ASN A 214 2.21 14.43 -1.99
CA ASN A 214 1.45 14.58 -0.75
C ASN A 214 0.13 15.36 -0.92
N ASN A 215 -0.49 15.27 -2.10
CA ASN A 215 -1.75 15.92 -2.43
C ASN A 215 -2.95 15.14 -1.86
N LYS A 216 -3.20 15.32 -0.55
CA LYS A 216 -4.29 14.65 0.18
C LYS A 216 -5.69 15.03 -0.32
N LYS A 217 -5.83 16.20 -0.97
CA LYS A 217 -7.11 16.72 -1.48
C LYS A 217 -7.57 16.07 -2.80
N ARG A 218 -6.74 15.20 -3.40
CA ARG A 218 -7.03 14.49 -4.66
C ARG A 218 -7.49 15.41 -5.80
N THR A 219 -6.82 16.57 -5.93
CA THR A 219 -7.21 17.59 -6.93
C THR A 219 -6.94 17.18 -8.37
N LEU A 220 -6.11 16.15 -8.61
CA LEU A 220 -5.89 15.61 -9.95
C LEU A 220 -6.97 14.61 -10.31
N SER A 221 -7.37 13.76 -9.35
CA SER A 221 -8.44 12.79 -9.52
C SER A 221 -9.76 13.44 -9.92
N SER A 222 -10.05 14.66 -9.43
CA SER A 222 -11.25 15.41 -9.83
C SER A 222 -11.24 15.92 -11.28
N LYS A 223 -10.08 15.98 -11.93
CA LYS A 223 -9.93 16.38 -13.36
C LYS A 223 -10.00 15.20 -14.33
N LEU A 224 -10.09 13.97 -13.81
CA LEU A 224 -10.12 12.75 -14.61
C LEU A 224 -11.50 12.54 -15.25
N ARG A 225 -11.51 11.99 -16.46
CA ARG A 225 -12.71 11.56 -17.18
C ARG A 225 -12.98 10.09 -16.91
N LEU A 226 -14.16 9.81 -16.36
CA LEU A 226 -14.57 8.48 -15.92
C LEU A 226 -16.01 8.17 -16.33
N PRO A 227 -16.35 6.90 -16.59
CA PRO A 227 -15.45 5.75 -16.67
C PRO A 227 -14.51 5.85 -17.88
N ALA A 228 -13.24 5.44 -17.74
CA ALA A 228 -12.20 5.59 -18.76
C ALA A 228 -12.24 4.46 -19.80
N GLU A 229 -13.38 4.29 -20.47
CA GLU A 229 -13.61 3.21 -21.44
C GLU A 229 -13.01 3.57 -22.81
N SER A 230 -13.28 4.80 -23.27
CA SER A 230 -12.83 5.30 -24.55
C SER A 230 -11.34 5.68 -24.54
N ARG A 231 -10.65 5.43 -25.66
CA ARG A 231 -9.24 5.83 -25.84
C ARG A 231 -9.03 7.33 -25.64
N LEU A 232 -9.99 8.17 -26.04
CA LEU A 232 -9.92 9.63 -25.85
C LEU A 232 -9.92 10.03 -24.38
N GLN A 233 -10.70 9.33 -23.53
CA GLN A 233 -10.71 9.57 -22.09
C GLN A 233 -9.38 9.15 -21.44
N LYS A 234 -8.83 8.01 -21.86
CA LYS A 234 -7.52 7.52 -21.39
C LYS A 234 -6.40 8.50 -21.75
N LEU A 235 -6.38 9.02 -22.98
CA LEU A 235 -5.39 10.01 -23.42
C LEU A 235 -5.47 11.31 -22.60
N HIS A 236 -6.67 11.80 -22.29
CA HIS A 236 -6.86 12.96 -21.41
C HIS A 236 -6.34 12.68 -20.00
N ASN A 237 -6.71 11.54 -19.40
CA ASN A 237 -6.30 11.18 -18.05
C ASN A 237 -4.78 11.05 -17.91
N VAL A 238 -4.12 10.42 -18.88
CA VAL A 238 -2.66 10.34 -18.94
C VAL A 238 -2.04 11.73 -19.14
N ALA A 239 -2.63 12.59 -19.97
CA ALA A 239 -2.13 13.96 -20.15
C ALA A 239 -2.13 14.75 -18.83
N VAL A 240 -3.21 14.66 -18.04
CA VAL A 240 -3.28 15.29 -16.70
C VAL A 240 -2.13 14.82 -15.80
N ALA A 241 -1.83 13.52 -15.81
CA ALA A 241 -0.71 12.97 -15.06
C ALA A 241 0.65 13.49 -15.54
N LEU A 242 0.90 13.48 -16.86
CA LEU A 242 2.17 13.94 -17.44
C LEU A 242 2.40 15.43 -17.25
N GLU A 243 1.35 16.25 -17.37
CA GLU A 243 1.43 17.69 -17.12
C GLU A 243 1.88 17.97 -15.69
N GLU A 244 1.31 17.26 -14.72
CA GLU A 244 1.68 17.44 -13.31
C GLU A 244 3.12 16.95 -13.02
N ILE A 245 3.54 15.85 -13.65
CA ILE A 245 4.92 15.37 -13.55
C ILE A 245 5.89 16.41 -14.10
N SER A 246 5.58 17.02 -15.25
CA SER A 246 6.41 18.06 -15.86
C SER A 246 6.49 19.32 -15.00
N LYS A 247 5.41 19.71 -14.32
CA LYS A 247 5.40 20.86 -13.39
C LYS A 247 6.34 20.67 -12.22
N HIS A 248 6.55 19.42 -11.79
CA HIS A 248 7.46 19.09 -10.70
C HIS A 248 8.92 18.90 -11.17
N GLY A 249 9.28 19.32 -12.39
CA GLY A 249 10.66 19.36 -12.86
C GLY A 249 11.18 18.06 -13.47
N VAL A 250 10.34 17.05 -13.67
CA VAL A 250 10.74 15.81 -14.34
C VAL A 250 10.79 16.02 -15.85
N GLN A 251 11.96 15.82 -16.44
CA GLN A 251 12.15 15.94 -17.88
C GLN A 251 11.53 14.74 -18.60
N LEU A 252 10.46 14.98 -19.38
CA LEU A 252 9.74 13.95 -20.13
C LEU A 252 10.31 13.70 -21.54
N GLN A 253 11.54 14.11 -21.82
CA GLN A 253 12.19 13.87 -23.11
C GLN A 253 12.93 12.52 -23.08
N PHE A 254 13.02 11.86 -24.23
CA PHE A 254 13.85 10.67 -24.43
C PHE A 254 14.71 10.85 -25.66
N VAL A 255 15.87 10.20 -25.70
CA VAL A 255 16.71 10.18 -26.89
C VAL A 255 16.28 9.00 -27.77
N GLU A 256 15.93 9.28 -29.04
CA GLU A 256 15.53 8.31 -30.06
C GLU A 256 16.55 8.40 -31.23
N GLY A 257 17.73 7.76 -31.10
CA GLY A 257 18.80 7.78 -32.11
C GLY A 257 19.90 8.83 -31.85
N LYS A 258 20.79 9.09 -32.83
CA LYS A 258 21.85 10.12 -32.71
C LYS A 258 21.20 11.51 -32.63
N ASN A 259 21.18 12.10 -31.44
CA ASN A 259 20.80 13.49 -31.14
C ASN A 259 19.33 13.89 -31.38
N VAL A 260 18.39 12.96 -31.54
CA VAL A 260 16.96 13.29 -31.63
C VAL A 260 16.31 13.08 -30.27
N THR A 261 15.91 14.16 -29.60
CA THR A 261 15.10 14.09 -28.40
C THR A 261 13.62 14.13 -28.77
N LYS A 262 12.84 13.15 -28.27
CA LYS A 262 11.40 13.08 -28.44
C LYS A 262 10.71 13.13 -27.08
N ALA A 263 9.75 14.03 -26.96
CA ALA A 263 8.93 14.12 -25.76
C ALA A 263 8.02 12.87 -25.62
N LEU A 264 7.89 12.37 -24.39
CA LEU A 264 6.91 11.34 -24.05
C LEU A 264 5.52 11.83 -24.42
N SER A 265 4.84 11.11 -25.30
CA SER A 265 3.45 11.38 -25.58
C SER A 265 2.55 10.59 -24.64
N ASN A 266 1.38 11.15 -24.30
CA ASN A 266 0.32 10.39 -23.64
C ASN A 266 -0.09 9.13 -24.44
N ARG A 267 0.09 9.15 -25.77
CA ARG A 267 -0.15 7.99 -26.65
C ARG A 267 0.73 6.80 -26.29
N ASP A 268 1.99 7.04 -25.93
CA ASP A 268 2.95 5.97 -25.64
C ASP A 268 2.53 5.13 -24.43
N ILE A 269 1.95 5.78 -23.42
CA ILE A 269 1.46 5.12 -22.22
C ILE A 269 0.11 4.43 -22.48
N VAL A 270 -0.81 5.09 -23.20
CA VAL A 270 -2.14 4.52 -23.51
C VAL A 270 -2.02 3.29 -24.42
N ASP A 271 -1.13 3.33 -25.41
CA ASP A 271 -0.89 2.23 -26.34
C ASP A 271 -0.02 1.13 -25.70
N GLY A 272 0.61 1.44 -24.55
CA GLY A 272 1.34 0.49 -23.71
C GLY A 272 2.71 0.12 -24.25
N VAL A 273 3.43 1.10 -24.79
CA VAL A 273 4.83 0.95 -25.20
C VAL A 273 5.66 0.69 -23.95
N ARG A 274 6.15 -0.55 -23.80
CA ARG A 274 6.81 -1.04 -22.57
C ARG A 274 8.03 -0.20 -22.20
N GLY A 275 8.95 0.01 -23.13
CA GLY A 275 10.17 0.77 -22.90
C GLY A 275 9.87 2.18 -22.38
N ARG A 276 9.02 2.94 -23.09
CA ARG A 276 8.64 4.31 -22.70
C ARG A 276 7.91 4.38 -21.35
N THR A 277 7.06 3.39 -21.06
CA THR A 277 6.37 3.31 -19.77
C THR A 277 7.35 3.04 -18.63
N LEU A 278 8.29 2.10 -18.80
CA LEU A 278 9.32 1.81 -17.81
C LEU A 278 10.27 3.00 -17.60
N THR A 279 10.66 3.70 -18.68
CA THR A 279 11.49 4.90 -18.56
C THR A 279 10.78 6.02 -17.82
N LEU A 280 9.46 6.22 -18.06
CA LEU A 280 8.67 7.16 -17.26
C LEU A 280 8.68 6.78 -15.77
N LEU A 281 8.42 5.51 -15.45
CA LEU A 281 8.40 5.04 -14.06
C LEU A 281 9.78 5.21 -13.40
N TRP A 282 10.86 4.91 -14.12
CA TRP A 282 12.22 5.14 -13.65
C TRP A 282 12.46 6.62 -13.32
N LYS A 283 12.09 7.53 -14.22
CA LYS A 283 12.22 8.98 -13.98
C LYS A 283 11.43 9.44 -12.75
N ILE A 284 10.25 8.87 -12.52
CA ILE A 284 9.45 9.13 -11.32
C ILE A 284 10.18 8.59 -10.06
N ILE A 285 10.69 7.36 -10.10
CA ILE A 285 11.40 6.77 -8.97
C ILE A 285 12.65 7.59 -8.62
N VAL A 286 13.46 7.94 -9.61
CA VAL A 286 14.66 8.76 -9.43
C VAL A 286 14.32 10.09 -8.76
N HIS A 287 13.38 10.84 -9.36
CA HIS A 287 13.06 12.20 -8.90
C HIS A 287 12.49 12.24 -7.48
N TRP A 288 11.53 11.36 -7.14
CA TRP A 288 10.85 11.42 -5.84
C TRP A 288 11.41 10.48 -4.78
N LYS A 289 12.07 9.38 -5.16
CA LYS A 289 12.56 8.36 -4.22
C LYS A 289 14.07 8.36 -4.10
N LEU A 290 14.81 8.19 -5.20
CA LEU A 290 16.27 8.04 -5.09
C LEU A 290 16.93 9.28 -4.45
N ASN A 291 16.51 10.47 -4.87
CA ASN A 291 16.98 11.75 -4.31
C ASN A 291 16.53 12.01 -2.86
N SER A 292 15.49 11.32 -2.37
CA SER A 292 14.95 11.55 -1.01
C SER A 292 15.33 10.48 0.00
N ILE A 293 15.72 9.29 -0.47
CA ILE A 293 16.04 8.14 0.39
C ILE A 293 17.44 8.27 1.00
N LEU A 294 18.36 8.97 0.32
CA LEU A 294 19.76 9.07 0.70
C LEU A 294 20.20 10.51 0.87
N SER A 295 20.79 10.80 2.03
CA SER A 295 21.53 12.04 2.26
C SER A 295 22.96 11.90 1.74
N MET A 296 23.37 12.81 0.85
CA MET A 296 24.74 12.83 0.34
C MET A 296 25.77 13.08 1.44
N GLU A 297 25.39 13.83 2.49
CA GLU A 297 26.26 14.08 3.64
C GLU A 297 26.52 12.80 4.44
N ASP A 298 25.47 12.00 4.68
CA ASP A 298 25.57 10.76 5.46
C ASP A 298 26.41 9.71 4.72
N ILE A 299 26.20 9.56 3.40
CA ILE A 299 27.00 8.66 2.56
C ILE A 299 28.47 9.08 2.55
N ASN A 300 28.76 10.38 2.33
CA ASN A 300 30.14 10.85 2.29
C ASN A 300 30.85 10.66 3.65
N SER A 301 30.17 10.99 4.76
CA SER A 301 30.70 10.75 6.10
C SER A 301 31.00 9.27 6.35
N GLU A 302 30.15 8.38 5.83
CA GLU A 302 30.36 6.95 5.98
C GLU A 302 31.51 6.44 5.11
N ILE A 303 31.60 6.88 3.85
CA ILE A 303 32.72 6.58 2.96
C ILE A 303 34.04 6.96 3.63
N GLU A 304 34.15 8.18 4.15
CA GLU A 304 35.35 8.65 4.87
C GLU A 304 35.65 7.79 6.10
N SER A 305 34.62 7.45 6.88
CA SER A 305 34.75 6.63 8.08
C SER A 305 35.28 5.23 7.74
N VAL A 306 34.77 4.58 6.70
CA VAL A 306 35.19 3.22 6.33
C VAL A 306 36.58 3.24 5.70
N VAL A 307 36.87 4.22 4.83
CA VAL A 307 38.22 4.41 4.25
C VAL A 307 39.27 4.61 5.35
N SER A 308 38.95 5.32 6.44
CA SER A 308 39.89 5.50 7.56
C SER A 308 40.28 4.18 8.27
N LEU A 309 39.50 3.12 8.07
CA LEU A 309 39.75 1.78 8.61
C LEU A 309 40.44 0.86 7.59
N HIS A 310 40.72 1.32 6.38
CA HIS A 310 41.35 0.51 5.35
C HIS A 310 42.81 0.22 5.69
N GLY A 311 43.24 -1.00 5.36
CA GLY A 311 44.66 -1.35 5.25
C GLY A 311 45.10 -1.36 3.79
N LYS A 312 46.40 -1.59 3.56
CA LYS A 312 47.02 -1.58 2.22
C LYS A 312 46.31 -2.48 1.20
N THR A 313 45.82 -3.64 1.62
CA THR A 313 45.10 -4.58 0.75
C THR A 313 43.76 -4.02 0.29
N ALA A 314 42.98 -3.42 1.20
CA ALA A 314 41.69 -2.81 0.86
C ALA A 314 41.88 -1.58 -0.04
N GLU A 315 42.92 -0.78 0.20
CA GLU A 315 43.27 0.36 -0.67
C GLU A 315 43.60 -0.11 -2.09
N SER A 316 44.40 -1.18 -2.24
CA SER A 316 44.74 -1.74 -3.56
C SER A 316 43.51 -2.23 -4.31
N ILE A 317 42.57 -2.89 -3.64
CA ILE A 317 41.33 -3.41 -4.25
C ILE A 317 40.39 -2.27 -4.64
N LEU A 318 40.33 -1.21 -3.83
CA LEU A 318 39.55 -0.01 -4.14
C LEU A 318 40.08 0.69 -5.40
N VAL A 319 41.41 0.78 -5.57
CA VAL A 319 42.03 1.33 -6.78
C VAL A 319 41.67 0.48 -8.00
N ALA A 320 41.84 -0.85 -7.91
CA ALA A 320 41.46 -1.77 -8.99
C ALA A 320 39.97 -1.63 -9.37
N SER A 321 39.08 -1.57 -8.38
CA SER A 321 37.64 -1.37 -8.59
C SER A 321 37.35 -0.07 -9.37
N LYS A 322 38.02 1.04 -9.01
CA LYS A 322 37.84 2.33 -9.68
C LYS A 322 38.40 2.33 -11.11
N GLU A 323 39.50 1.63 -11.36
CA GLU A 323 40.07 1.46 -12.71
C GLU A 323 39.17 0.60 -13.61
N ALA A 324 38.68 -0.54 -13.09
CA ALA A 324 37.75 -1.41 -13.79
C ALA A 324 36.44 -0.68 -14.13
N GLN A 325 35.91 0.14 -13.23
CA GLN A 325 34.71 0.95 -13.48
C GLN A 325 34.92 1.96 -14.62
N ARG A 326 36.09 2.62 -14.67
CA ARG A 326 36.43 3.55 -15.76
C ARG A 326 36.50 2.82 -17.10
N HIS A 327 37.13 1.64 -17.11
CA HIS A 327 37.20 0.82 -18.31
C HIS A 327 35.82 0.38 -18.79
N GLU A 328 34.95 -0.09 -17.90
CA GLU A 328 33.59 -0.50 -18.26
C GLU A 328 32.75 0.69 -18.77
N LYS A 329 32.88 1.88 -18.16
CA LYS A 329 32.22 3.09 -18.69
C LYS A 329 32.66 3.40 -20.12
N ALA A 330 33.96 3.34 -20.40
CA ALA A 330 34.49 3.58 -21.75
C ALA A 330 34.00 2.52 -22.76
N VAL A 331 33.98 1.24 -22.39
CA VAL A 331 33.44 0.16 -23.25
C VAL A 331 31.96 0.39 -23.54
N ARG A 332 31.15 0.72 -22.53
CA ARG A 332 29.72 1.00 -22.72
C ARG A 332 29.46 2.22 -23.61
N GLU A 333 30.32 3.23 -23.56
CA GLU A 333 30.22 4.40 -24.45
C GLU A 333 30.43 4.00 -25.91
N ILE A 334 31.45 3.17 -26.19
CA ILE A 334 31.72 2.64 -27.52
C ILE A 334 30.57 1.74 -28.00
N GLU A 335 30.09 0.82 -27.16
CA GLU A 335 28.96 -0.05 -27.50
C GLU A 335 27.67 0.72 -27.79
N LYS A 336 27.43 1.84 -27.09
CA LYS A 336 26.27 2.72 -27.36
C LYS A 336 26.38 3.40 -28.73
N GLU A 337 27.60 3.72 -29.18
CA GLU A 337 27.84 4.28 -30.50
C GLU A 337 27.60 3.26 -31.61
N GLU A 338 27.86 1.98 -31.37
CA GLU A 338 27.67 0.88 -32.34
C GLU A 338 26.23 0.30 -32.32
N ASN A 339 25.63 0.11 -31.15
CA ASN A 339 24.30 -0.51 -30.97
C ASN A 339 23.16 0.52 -30.84
N HIS A 340 22.77 1.11 -31.97
CA HIS A 340 21.74 2.16 -32.07
C HIS A 340 20.32 1.80 -31.57
N LEU A 341 19.98 0.51 -31.47
CA LEU A 341 18.65 0.05 -31.03
C LEU A 341 18.53 -0.08 -29.50
N PHE A 342 19.64 -0.35 -28.80
CA PHE A 342 19.66 -0.55 -27.33
C PHE A 342 19.86 0.76 -26.56
N ALA A 343 20.52 1.75 -27.18
CA ALA A 343 20.65 3.12 -26.68
C ALA A 343 19.29 3.81 -26.42
N GLN A 344 18.19 3.31 -27.00
CA GLN A 344 16.82 3.83 -26.86
C GLN A 344 16.23 3.69 -25.44
N LEU A 345 16.84 2.88 -24.56
CA LEU A 345 16.34 2.59 -23.20
C LEU A 345 17.13 3.30 -22.08
N SER A 346 18.30 3.88 -22.41
CA SER A 346 19.34 4.20 -21.42
C SER A 346 19.87 5.65 -21.45
N THR A 347 19.15 6.62 -22.02
CA THR A 347 19.69 8.00 -22.10
C THR A 347 18.62 9.08 -21.91
N SER A 348 18.66 9.66 -20.70
CA SER A 348 18.24 10.99 -20.27
C SER A 348 18.17 10.88 -18.74
N GLU A 349 19.33 10.74 -18.12
CA GLU A 349 19.46 10.81 -16.67
C GLU A 349 19.67 12.29 -16.32
N ASN A 350 18.92 12.78 -15.34
CA ASN A 350 19.22 14.08 -14.75
C ASN A 350 20.62 13.99 -14.13
N SER A 351 21.47 15.02 -14.32
CA SER A 351 22.82 15.11 -13.75
C SER A 351 22.88 14.75 -12.26
N ASP A 352 21.84 15.12 -11.52
CA ASP A 352 21.76 14.91 -10.08
C ASP A 352 21.57 13.43 -9.71
N CYS A 353 20.94 12.63 -10.59
CA CYS A 353 20.77 11.20 -10.39
C CYS A 353 22.05 10.43 -10.63
N GLU A 354 22.78 10.76 -11.69
CA GLU A 354 24.09 10.17 -11.98
C GLU A 354 25.03 10.39 -10.78
N ALA A 355 25.00 11.58 -10.18
CA ALA A 355 25.79 11.87 -8.98
C ALA A 355 25.42 10.99 -7.78
N VAL A 356 24.12 10.74 -7.52
CA VAL A 356 23.68 9.86 -6.43
C VAL A 356 24.07 8.41 -6.72
N GLU A 357 23.87 7.93 -7.94
CA GLU A 357 24.24 6.57 -8.34
C GLU A 357 25.75 6.33 -8.23
N GLU A 358 26.56 7.29 -8.67
CA GLU A 358 28.02 7.24 -8.52
C GLU A 358 28.45 7.20 -7.06
N LYS A 359 27.77 7.95 -6.19
CA LYS A 359 28.06 7.94 -4.76
C LYS A 359 27.66 6.64 -4.07
N ILE A 360 26.55 6.03 -4.47
CA ILE A 360 26.19 4.68 -4.01
C ILE A 360 27.24 3.66 -4.46
N MET A 361 27.75 3.79 -5.69
CA MET A 361 28.79 2.89 -6.20
C MET A 361 30.09 3.04 -5.41
N GLU A 362 30.51 4.29 -5.14
CA GLU A 362 31.68 4.57 -4.32
C GLU A 362 31.55 3.98 -2.91
N TRP A 363 30.38 4.11 -2.28
CA TRP A 363 30.10 3.47 -1.00
C TRP A 363 30.19 1.93 -1.08
N CYS A 364 29.62 1.31 -2.11
CA CYS A 364 29.72 -0.14 -2.31
C CYS A 364 31.17 -0.59 -2.47
N GLN A 365 31.95 0.12 -3.28
CA GLN A 365 33.38 -0.15 -3.51
C GLN A 365 34.17 -0.10 -2.22
N VAL A 366 33.97 0.93 -1.41
CA VAL A 366 34.70 1.13 -0.16
C VAL A 366 34.38 0.01 0.84
N VAL A 367 33.10 -0.27 1.07
CA VAL A 367 32.71 -1.32 2.02
C VAL A 367 33.11 -2.71 1.53
N ALA A 368 32.96 -3.00 0.23
CA ALA A 368 33.35 -4.28 -0.35
C ALA A 368 34.87 -4.50 -0.34
N ALA A 369 35.66 -3.46 -0.61
CA ALA A 369 37.12 -3.53 -0.56
C ALA A 369 37.64 -3.85 0.85
N HIS A 370 36.96 -3.37 1.90
CA HIS A 370 37.26 -3.76 3.28
C HIS A 370 37.14 -5.28 3.51
N HIS A 371 36.27 -5.95 2.76
CA HIS A 371 36.09 -7.41 2.79
C HIS A 371 36.83 -8.15 1.67
N GLY A 372 37.69 -7.46 0.92
CA GLY A 372 38.50 -8.06 -0.15
C GLY A 372 37.75 -8.32 -1.46
N LEU A 373 36.63 -7.63 -1.70
CA LEU A 373 35.80 -7.80 -2.90
C LEU A 373 35.90 -6.58 -3.81
N GLU A 374 36.01 -6.82 -5.12
CA GLU A 374 36.05 -5.79 -6.16
C GLU A 374 34.64 -5.48 -6.70
N VAL A 375 34.33 -4.20 -6.92
CA VAL A 375 33.01 -3.77 -7.42
C VAL A 375 33.15 -2.67 -8.45
N TYR A 376 32.62 -2.90 -9.66
CA TYR A 376 32.74 -1.92 -10.75
C TYR A 376 31.45 -1.73 -11.59
N ASN A 377 30.43 -2.59 -11.43
CA ASN A 377 29.08 -2.39 -11.97
C ASN A 377 27.98 -2.93 -11.03
N TYR A 378 26.73 -2.58 -11.35
CA TYR A 378 25.53 -3.06 -10.66
C TYR A 378 24.93 -4.36 -11.24
N THR A 379 25.59 -5.00 -12.21
CA THR A 379 25.05 -6.17 -12.91
C THR A 379 25.85 -7.42 -12.53
N THR A 380 26.92 -7.69 -13.26
CA THR A 380 27.76 -8.89 -13.10
C THR A 380 28.42 -8.98 -11.73
N CYS A 381 28.91 -7.88 -11.16
CA CYS A 381 29.54 -7.89 -9.83
C CYS A 381 28.55 -8.38 -8.75
N PHE A 382 27.30 -7.93 -8.83
CA PHE A 382 26.26 -8.25 -7.85
C PHE A 382 25.60 -9.61 -8.08
N ALA A 383 25.81 -10.25 -9.25
CA ALA A 383 25.16 -11.51 -9.63
C ALA A 383 25.46 -12.68 -8.67
N SER A 384 26.60 -12.66 -7.98
CA SER A 384 26.97 -13.72 -7.02
C SER A 384 26.32 -13.56 -5.63
N GLY A 385 25.71 -12.41 -5.33
CA GLY A 385 25.18 -12.06 -4.01
C GLY A 385 26.25 -11.77 -2.94
N LYS A 386 27.53 -12.06 -3.18
CA LYS A 386 28.61 -11.91 -2.18
C LYS A 386 28.79 -10.46 -1.71
N ILE A 387 28.69 -9.50 -2.62
CA ILE A 387 28.79 -8.07 -2.29
C ILE A 387 27.64 -7.66 -1.36
N LEU A 388 26.41 -8.05 -1.68
CA LEU A 388 25.24 -7.73 -0.86
C LEU A 388 25.35 -8.34 0.55
N CYS A 389 25.82 -9.58 0.64
CA CYS A 389 26.15 -10.20 1.94
C CYS A 389 27.25 -9.42 2.66
N ALA A 390 28.32 -9.00 2.00
CA ALA A 390 29.39 -8.23 2.62
C ALA A 390 28.90 -6.86 3.14
N LEU A 391 28.04 -6.17 2.38
CA LEU A 391 27.40 -4.92 2.81
C LEU A 391 26.58 -5.14 4.08
N ILE A 392 25.65 -6.10 4.09
CA ILE A 392 24.83 -6.40 5.28
C ILE A 392 25.71 -6.83 6.46
N GLY A 393 26.71 -7.68 6.21
CA GLY A 393 27.60 -8.23 7.23
C GLY A 393 28.51 -7.20 7.88
N HIS A 394 28.88 -6.15 7.15
CA HIS A 394 29.66 -5.03 7.69
C HIS A 394 28.94 -4.33 8.85
N TYR A 395 27.64 -4.09 8.70
CA TYR A 395 26.83 -3.38 9.69
C TYR A 395 26.16 -4.32 10.70
N HIS A 396 25.72 -5.50 10.25
CA HIS A 396 24.99 -6.49 11.04
C HIS A 396 25.58 -7.90 10.91
N PRO A 397 26.79 -8.16 11.46
CA PRO A 397 27.46 -9.45 11.32
C PRO A 397 26.70 -10.63 11.96
N ARG A 398 25.82 -10.35 12.93
CA ARG A 398 24.97 -11.37 13.57
C ARG A 398 23.77 -11.76 12.71
N LEU A 399 23.27 -10.86 11.87
CA LEU A 399 22.04 -11.08 11.12
C LEU A 399 22.24 -12.16 10.05
N LEU A 400 23.36 -12.11 9.32
CA LEU A 400 23.72 -13.16 8.35
C LEU A 400 23.92 -14.53 9.02
N ARG A 401 24.49 -14.56 10.23
CA ARG A 401 24.69 -15.82 10.97
C ARG A 401 23.37 -16.41 11.47
N THR A 402 22.39 -15.58 11.83
CA THR A 402 21.07 -16.05 12.26
C THR A 402 20.18 -16.50 11.10
N CYS A 403 20.37 -15.93 9.91
CA CYS A 403 19.65 -16.34 8.70
C CYS A 403 20.28 -17.57 8.03
N SER A 404 21.57 -17.82 8.23
CA SER A 404 22.23 -19.07 7.82
C SER A 404 21.84 -20.20 8.77
N THR A 405 20.80 -20.97 8.42
CA THR A 405 20.51 -22.22 9.12
C THR A 405 21.60 -23.26 8.80
N ALA A 406 22.20 -23.84 9.85
CA ALA A 406 23.19 -24.93 9.88
C ALA A 406 24.70 -24.60 9.93
N ASP A 407 25.38 -25.39 10.77
CA ASP A 407 26.81 -25.48 11.03
C ASP A 407 27.65 -25.66 9.76
N THR A 408 27.98 -24.58 9.07
CA THR A 408 29.10 -24.57 8.12
C THR A 408 30.04 -23.45 8.48
N ASN A 409 31.15 -23.82 9.14
CA ASN A 409 32.41 -23.10 9.07
C ASN A 409 32.85 -23.06 7.60
N THR A 410 32.24 -22.20 6.81
CA THR A 410 32.70 -21.88 5.47
C THR A 410 32.96 -20.40 5.46
N GLY A 411 34.21 -20.05 5.73
CA GLY A 411 34.79 -18.87 5.11
C GLY A 411 34.45 -18.91 3.63
N ILE A 412 34.21 -17.73 3.05
CA ILE A 412 34.02 -17.49 1.62
C ILE A 412 34.94 -18.45 0.85
N ILE A 413 34.39 -19.55 0.33
CA ILE A 413 35.19 -20.53 -0.39
C ILE A 413 35.53 -19.89 -1.73
N VAL A 414 36.71 -19.31 -1.79
CA VAL A 414 37.41 -19.03 -3.04
C VAL A 414 37.97 -20.39 -3.48
N SER A 415 37.17 -21.14 -4.26
CA SER A 415 37.66 -22.35 -4.91
C SER A 415 38.17 -21.97 -6.28
N ASP A 416 39.49 -22.10 -6.45
CA ASP A 416 40.18 -22.09 -7.73
C ASP A 416 39.69 -23.20 -8.68
N CYS A 417 39.97 -22.97 -9.95
CA CYS A 417 39.53 -23.60 -11.19
C CYS A 417 39.63 -25.15 -11.26
N ALA A 418 38.55 -25.81 -11.70
CA ALA A 418 38.58 -27.04 -12.53
C ALA A 418 37.23 -27.30 -13.25
N ASN A 419 37.30 -27.63 -14.55
CA ASN A 419 36.22 -27.77 -15.53
C ASN A 419 35.23 -28.94 -15.28
N ASN A 420 34.36 -28.87 -14.28
CA ASN A 420 33.29 -29.87 -14.08
C ASN A 420 31.89 -29.23 -14.03
N PHE A 421 30.94 -29.78 -14.81
CA PHE A 421 29.53 -29.37 -14.83
C PHE A 421 28.89 -29.39 -13.43
N ALA A 422 29.26 -30.36 -12.60
CA ALA A 422 28.79 -30.48 -11.22
C ALA A 422 29.25 -29.30 -10.33
N GLN A 423 30.49 -28.83 -10.51
CA GLN A 423 31.01 -27.68 -9.75
C GLN A 423 30.30 -26.40 -10.14
N ARG A 424 30.09 -26.17 -11.44
CA ARG A 424 29.34 -25.01 -11.95
C ARG A 424 27.91 -24.99 -11.39
N LYS A 425 27.22 -26.13 -11.39
CA LYS A 425 25.87 -26.24 -10.82
C LYS A 425 25.85 -25.91 -9.33
N HIS A 426 26.81 -26.43 -8.56
CA HIS A 426 26.93 -26.13 -7.14
C HIS A 426 27.23 -24.64 -6.87
N THR A 427 28.08 -24.01 -7.69
CA THR A 427 28.35 -22.57 -7.59
C THR A 427 27.09 -21.75 -7.83
N LEU A 428 26.31 -22.06 -8.87
CA LEU A 428 25.05 -21.36 -9.15
C LEU A 428 24.01 -21.56 -8.02
N GLU A 429 23.93 -22.76 -7.46
CA GLU A 429 23.07 -23.03 -6.31
C GLU A 429 23.50 -22.24 -5.07
N SER A 430 24.80 -22.12 -4.83
CA SER A 430 25.35 -21.27 -3.77
C SER A 430 25.06 -19.78 -3.98
N GLU A 431 25.17 -19.29 -5.21
CA GLU A 431 24.81 -17.90 -5.55
C GLU A 431 23.32 -17.64 -5.30
N ARG A 432 22.44 -18.53 -5.76
CA ARG A 432 21.00 -18.44 -5.50
C ARG A 432 20.67 -18.47 -4.01
N HIS A 433 21.37 -19.30 -3.24
CA HIS A 433 21.21 -19.36 -1.78
C HIS A 433 21.60 -18.04 -1.11
N ASN A 434 22.64 -17.34 -1.60
CA ASN A 434 22.99 -16.01 -1.09
C ASN A 434 21.81 -15.04 -1.24
N PHE A 435 21.06 -15.07 -2.35
CA PHE A 435 19.88 -14.22 -2.53
C PHE A 435 18.72 -14.58 -1.60
N ASP A 436 18.54 -15.85 -1.28
CA ASP A 436 17.57 -16.27 -0.26
C ASP A 436 17.95 -15.69 1.11
N LEU A 437 19.22 -15.83 1.51
CA LEU A 437 19.73 -15.26 2.76
C LEU A 437 19.60 -13.73 2.81
N ILE A 438 19.88 -13.05 1.70
CA ILE A 438 19.72 -11.59 1.59
C ILE A 438 18.25 -11.22 1.77
N ASN A 439 17.32 -11.91 1.11
CA ASN A 439 15.89 -11.64 1.23
C ASN A 439 15.40 -11.83 2.67
N ASP A 440 15.86 -12.87 3.37
CA ASP A 440 15.54 -13.10 4.79
C ASP A 440 16.11 -11.99 5.68
N CYS A 441 17.37 -11.58 5.45
CA CYS A 441 18.00 -10.48 6.19
C CYS A 441 17.26 -9.15 5.96
N VAL A 442 16.89 -8.87 4.73
CA VAL A 442 16.16 -7.66 4.32
C VAL A 442 14.77 -7.64 4.95
N GLN A 443 14.07 -8.78 4.99
CA GLN A 443 12.79 -8.93 5.68
C GLN A 443 12.93 -8.65 7.19
N ALA A 444 14.02 -9.11 7.81
CA ALA A 444 14.31 -8.86 9.22
C ALA A 444 14.72 -7.39 9.51
N LEU A 445 15.44 -6.73 8.61
CA LEU A 445 15.80 -5.31 8.74
C LEU A 445 14.60 -4.37 8.60
N GLY A 446 13.59 -4.78 7.83
CA GLY A 446 12.41 -4.00 7.52
C GLY A 446 12.70 -2.77 6.65
N CYS A 447 11.63 -2.09 6.21
CA CYS A 447 11.68 -0.83 5.43
C CYS A 447 12.37 -0.90 4.04
N ILE A 448 12.79 -2.08 3.62
CA ILE A 448 13.31 -2.36 2.28
C ILE A 448 12.30 -3.26 1.57
N PRO A 449 11.79 -2.89 0.38
CA PRO A 449 10.89 -3.77 -0.36
C PRO A 449 11.61 -5.04 -0.84
N LEU A 450 10.96 -6.20 -0.73
CA LEU A 450 11.45 -7.47 -1.25
C LEU A 450 11.37 -7.45 -2.79
N MET A 451 12.42 -6.93 -3.43
CA MET A 451 12.47 -6.74 -4.89
C MET A 451 13.34 -7.75 -5.62
N LEU A 452 14.24 -8.46 -4.94
CA LEU A 452 15.25 -9.28 -5.59
C LEU A 452 14.73 -10.70 -5.86
N PRO A 453 14.60 -11.11 -7.14
CA PRO A 453 14.52 -12.52 -7.47
C PRO A 453 15.87 -13.21 -7.24
N ARG A 454 15.90 -14.53 -7.42
CA ARG A 454 17.14 -15.30 -7.41
C ARG A 454 17.95 -15.01 -8.68
N TYR A 455 19.09 -14.35 -8.50
CA TYR A 455 20.08 -14.14 -9.54
C TYR A 455 21.24 -15.11 -9.39
N ASP A 456 22.00 -15.25 -10.47
CA ASP A 456 23.23 -16.02 -10.53
C ASP A 456 24.06 -15.55 -11.73
N SER A 457 25.22 -16.15 -11.94
CA SER A 457 26.12 -15.82 -13.05
C SER A 457 25.51 -16.06 -14.46
N GLU A 458 24.37 -16.78 -14.58
CA GLU A 458 23.66 -17.00 -15.84
C GLU A 458 22.41 -16.10 -15.99
N ASN A 459 21.80 -15.71 -14.87
CA ASN A 459 20.68 -14.81 -14.76
C ASN A 459 21.13 -13.55 -14.01
N ILE A 460 21.72 -12.61 -14.76
CA ILE A 460 22.36 -11.42 -14.19
C ILE A 460 21.28 -10.40 -13.76
N PRO A 461 21.49 -9.69 -12.63
CA PRO A 461 20.60 -8.61 -12.21
C PRO A 461 20.47 -7.48 -13.24
N GLU A 462 19.27 -6.91 -13.32
CA GLU A 462 19.05 -5.68 -14.10
C GLU A 462 19.60 -4.47 -13.33
N HIS A 463 20.28 -3.59 -14.06
CA HIS A 463 21.03 -2.47 -13.53
C HIS A 463 20.19 -1.54 -12.64
N LYS A 464 19.07 -1.01 -13.16
CA LYS A 464 18.24 -0.02 -12.44
C LYS A 464 17.57 -0.63 -11.21
N LEU A 465 17.16 -1.89 -11.28
CA LEU A 465 16.65 -2.63 -10.13
C LEU A 465 17.72 -2.77 -9.04
N MET A 466 18.95 -3.12 -9.41
CA MET A 466 20.03 -3.26 -8.43
C MET A 466 20.40 -1.92 -7.81
N VAL A 467 20.50 -0.84 -8.60
CA VAL A 467 20.69 0.53 -8.07
C VAL A 467 19.62 0.87 -7.05
N LEU A 468 18.35 0.64 -7.39
CA LEU A 468 17.22 0.93 -6.50
C LEU A 468 17.29 0.11 -5.22
N PHE A 469 17.55 -1.19 -5.33
CA PHE A 469 17.66 -2.07 -4.18
C PHE A 469 18.81 -1.66 -3.26
N VAL A 470 20.01 -1.43 -3.82
CA VAL A 470 21.19 -1.00 -3.07
C VAL A 470 20.98 0.35 -2.43
N ALA A 471 20.25 1.28 -3.07
CA ALA A 471 19.90 2.56 -2.48
C ALA A 471 19.03 2.42 -1.22
N TYR A 472 17.98 1.58 -1.29
CA TYR A 472 17.15 1.27 -0.12
C TYR A 472 17.95 0.58 0.99
N LEU A 473 18.82 -0.36 0.60
CA LEU A 473 19.69 -1.07 1.53
C LEU A 473 20.66 -0.10 2.23
N CYS A 474 21.34 0.76 1.47
CA CYS A 474 22.25 1.77 1.97
C CYS A 474 21.55 2.68 2.99
N SER A 475 20.38 3.23 2.65
CA SER A 475 19.59 4.08 3.55
C SER A 475 19.29 3.39 4.88
N ARG A 476 18.83 2.14 4.84
CA ARG A 476 18.52 1.39 6.07
C ARG A 476 19.76 1.07 6.89
N LEU A 477 20.87 0.71 6.25
CA LEU A 477 22.13 0.37 6.91
C LEU A 477 22.79 1.59 7.55
N LEU A 478 22.72 2.77 6.92
CA LEU A 478 23.20 4.03 7.51
C LEU A 478 22.42 4.39 8.78
N VAL A 479 21.09 4.26 8.74
CA VAL A 479 20.26 4.44 9.95
C VAL A 479 20.67 3.45 11.04
N ALA A 480 20.90 2.18 10.68
CA ALA A 480 21.32 1.18 11.64
C ALA A 480 22.72 1.47 12.24
N ARG A 481 23.64 1.99 11.43
CA ARG A 481 24.96 2.45 11.87
C ARG A 481 24.84 3.54 12.94
N ASP A 482 23.95 4.50 12.75
CA ASP A 482 23.71 5.57 13.74
C ASP A 482 23.02 5.04 15.01
N GLU A 483 22.10 4.09 14.90
CA GLU A 483 21.51 3.38 16.04
C GLU A 483 22.58 2.64 16.86
N ILE A 484 23.50 1.95 16.19
CA ILE A 484 24.62 1.23 16.82
C ILE A 484 25.57 2.20 17.51
N LYS A 485 26.00 3.28 16.83
CA LYS A 485 26.87 4.32 17.41
C LYS A 485 26.22 4.95 18.64
N SER A 486 24.94 5.32 18.55
CA SER A 486 24.16 5.88 19.66
C SER A 486 24.10 4.92 20.84
N THR A 487 23.86 3.63 20.58
CA THR A 487 23.84 2.58 21.60
C THR A 487 25.19 2.47 22.31
N PHE A 488 26.30 2.48 21.58
CA PHE A 488 27.63 2.45 22.19
C PHE A 488 27.91 3.68 23.05
N ILE A 489 27.49 4.86 22.63
CA ILE A 489 27.61 6.11 23.42
C ILE A 489 26.82 5.97 24.72
N ILE A 490 25.55 5.56 24.66
CA ILE A 490 24.70 5.35 25.83
C ILE A 490 25.32 4.32 26.78
N GLN A 491 25.74 3.16 26.27
CA GLN A 491 26.37 2.12 27.07
C GLN A 491 27.66 2.61 27.73
N ARG A 492 28.50 3.37 27.00
CA ARG A 492 29.75 3.94 27.53
C ARG A 492 29.46 4.96 28.63
N CYS A 493 28.51 5.86 28.41
CA CYS A 493 28.07 6.85 29.40
C CYS A 493 27.49 6.18 30.65
N TRP A 494 26.61 5.19 30.47
CA TRP A 494 26.03 4.40 31.56
C TRP A 494 27.10 3.66 32.36
N ARG A 495 28.04 2.98 31.71
CA ARG A 495 29.15 2.28 32.39
C ARG A 495 29.99 3.26 33.22
N LYS A 496 30.34 4.43 32.65
CA LYS A 496 31.05 5.50 33.37
C LYS A 496 30.24 6.00 34.58
N PHE A 497 28.95 6.25 34.41
CA PHE A 497 28.06 6.69 35.49
C PHE A 497 27.93 5.65 36.60
N ASN A 498 27.70 4.39 36.23
CA ASN A 498 27.57 3.28 37.17
C ASN A 498 28.86 3.06 37.97
N ILE A 499 30.03 3.16 37.34
CA ILE A 499 31.33 3.13 38.04
C ILE A 499 31.43 4.28 39.05
N LYS A 500 31.07 5.51 38.67
CA LYS A 500 31.07 6.67 39.58
C LYS A 500 30.10 6.47 40.76
N ARG A 501 28.89 5.96 40.51
CA ARG A 501 27.90 5.65 41.55
C ARG A 501 28.40 4.57 42.51
N LYS A 502 28.94 3.47 42.00
CA LYS A 502 29.56 2.41 42.82
C LYS A 502 30.72 2.96 43.66
N ARG A 503 31.60 3.78 43.08
CA ARG A 503 32.69 4.45 43.82
C ARG A 503 32.17 5.33 44.96
N LYS A 504 31.13 6.15 44.72
CA LYS A 504 30.50 6.95 45.78
C LYS A 504 29.91 6.08 46.89
N ALA A 505 29.21 4.99 46.55
CA ALA A 505 28.66 4.06 47.54
C ALA A 505 29.76 3.40 48.38
N VAL A 506 30.87 2.98 47.74
CA VAL A 506 32.04 2.43 48.44
C VAL A 506 32.67 3.47 49.38
N LEU A 507 32.79 4.73 48.97
CA LEU A 507 33.32 5.80 49.83
C LEU A 507 32.43 6.07 51.05
N VAL A 508 31.09 6.03 50.88
CA VAL A 508 30.15 6.16 51.99
C VAL A 508 30.30 4.99 52.96
N LEU A 509 30.32 3.75 52.46
CA LEU A 509 30.56 2.56 53.30
C LEU A 509 31.91 2.64 54.02
N GLN A 510 32.97 3.04 53.34
CA GLN A 510 34.29 3.24 53.96
C GLN A 510 34.28 4.31 55.05
N ARG A 511 33.49 5.38 54.91
CA ARG A 511 33.35 6.42 55.94
C ARG A 511 32.66 5.91 57.20
N PHE A 512 31.67 5.02 57.06
CA PHE A 512 31.00 4.39 58.20
C PHE A 512 31.81 3.25 58.82
N VAL A 513 32.54 2.49 58.02
CA VAL A 513 33.31 1.32 58.50
C VAL A 513 34.66 1.73 59.08
N LYS A 514 35.38 2.73 58.53
CA LYS A 514 36.71 3.16 59.02
C LYS A 514 36.77 3.46 60.53
N PRO A 515 35.81 4.18 61.14
CA PRO A 515 35.81 4.45 62.59
C PRO A 515 35.59 3.20 63.45
N LEU A 516 34.95 2.17 62.89
CA LEU A 516 34.66 0.92 63.57
C LEU A 516 35.85 -0.05 63.54
N ILE A 517 36.77 0.08 62.57
CA ILE A 517 37.94 -0.81 62.42
C ILE A 517 38.84 -0.83 63.68
N PRO A 518 39.20 0.31 64.31
CA PRO A 518 39.98 0.30 65.55
C PRO A 518 39.24 -0.35 66.73
N ILE A 519 37.92 -0.13 66.83
CA ILE A 519 37.07 -0.69 67.90
C ILE A 519 36.95 -2.21 67.75
N TRP A 520 36.87 -2.69 66.52
CA TRP A 520 36.87 -4.12 66.24
C TRP A 520 38.24 -4.73 66.53
N ARG A 521 39.33 -4.06 66.15
CA ARG A 521 40.68 -4.50 66.47
C ARG A 521 40.95 -4.54 67.97
N SER A 522 40.50 -3.54 68.75
CA SER A 522 40.65 -3.53 70.21
C SER A 522 39.82 -4.60 70.91
N ARG A 523 38.59 -4.89 70.44
CA ARG A 523 37.80 -6.03 70.93
C ARG A 523 38.40 -7.39 70.61
N THR A 524 39.12 -7.50 69.50
CA THR A 524 39.78 -8.76 69.12
C THR A 524 41.03 -8.99 69.96
N ILE A 525 41.76 -7.93 70.32
CA ILE A 525 42.94 -7.98 71.22
C ILE A 525 42.54 -8.20 72.68
N ALA A 526 41.35 -7.76 73.11
CA ALA A 526 40.81 -8.05 74.44
C ALA A 526 40.24 -9.48 74.58
N ALA A 527 40.11 -10.22 73.48
CA ALA A 527 39.63 -11.60 73.44
C ALA A 527 40.76 -12.63 73.28
N THR A 528 42.01 -12.18 73.24
CA THR A 528 43.25 -12.97 73.35
C THR A 528 43.91 -12.65 74.67
#